data_AF-A0AAJ1R813-F1
#
_entry.id   AF-A0AAJ1R813-F1
#
_cell.length_a   1.000
_cell.length_b   1.000
_cell.length_c   1.000
_cell.angle_alpha   90.00
_cell.angle_beta   90.00
_cell.angle_gamma   90.00
#
_symmetry.space_group_name_H-M   'P 1'
#
loop_
_entity.id
_entity.type
_entity.pdbx_description
1 polymer ?
#
loop_
_entity_poly.entity_id
_entity_poly.type
_entity_poly.pdbx_seq_one_letter_code
_entity_poly.pdbx_strand_id
1 'polypeptide(L)'
;MTNFPLTIESNAFLGGWIEDLPSKQIISTNLGAEIYLKSHRCSKLLFNWPSHVLGKQPSRILFSIDGGPFISQSLDSDYFQLDLDAACDHLIRIMTQAITFVRAESWSLAEIFTLKGIQYDGSLVGAVPDRAELVFIGDSIINGQKTLAGVVDGSAHRPDKSWDFLISEKLQLNNDRIAYGGSGLTQRAKICPPTAIDFIWYAALNLPRPIDHQAKIAAVIVNLGSNDAAASEQEFTFSLKVLLRELTKRFHDSKIIFVEPFNGNFAAVFRKVIPNNDRVTLISNHDWHFQRTDAVHLSVAGHEQAAKVLLPLIEDCLHA
;
A
#
# COMPACT_ATOMS: atom_id res chain seq x y z
N MET A 1 -16.46 28.47 -2.53
CA MET A 1 -15.72 27.20 -2.61
C MET A 1 -16.71 26.08 -2.42
N THR A 2 -16.61 25.06 -3.27
CA THR A 2 -17.44 23.85 -3.22
C THR A 2 -16.72 22.80 -2.38
N ASN A 3 -17.46 21.85 -1.80
CA ASN A 3 -16.90 20.70 -1.10
C ASN A 3 -16.95 19.46 -2.00
N PHE A 4 -15.86 18.71 -2.08
CA PHE A 4 -15.82 17.44 -2.78
C PHE A 4 -16.52 16.35 -1.96
N PRO A 5 -17.29 15.45 -2.58
CA PRO A 5 -17.92 14.35 -1.87
C PRO A 5 -16.86 13.32 -1.44
N LEU A 6 -16.64 13.20 -0.13
CA LEU A 6 -15.73 12.19 0.44
C LEU A 6 -16.43 10.83 0.53
N THR A 7 -16.48 10.14 -0.61
CA THR A 7 -17.03 8.78 -0.71
C THR A 7 -16.23 7.96 -1.71
N ILE A 8 -16.11 6.65 -1.50
CA ILE A 8 -15.51 5.70 -2.44
C ILE A 8 -16.24 5.70 -3.78
N GLU A 9 -17.53 6.05 -3.80
CA GLU A 9 -18.32 6.19 -5.04
C GLU A 9 -17.89 7.40 -5.89
N SER A 10 -17.07 8.31 -5.36
CA SER A 10 -16.61 9.50 -6.08
C SER A 10 -15.57 9.21 -7.17
N ASN A 11 -15.12 7.96 -7.30
CA ASN A 11 -14.01 7.54 -8.17
C ASN A 11 -12.71 8.33 -7.92
N ALA A 12 -12.50 8.81 -6.69
CA ALA A 12 -11.29 9.55 -6.32
C ALA A 12 -10.30 8.75 -5.48
N PHE A 13 -10.72 7.66 -4.84
CA PHE A 13 -9.94 6.95 -3.84
C PHE A 13 -9.49 5.60 -4.38
N LEU A 14 -8.18 5.36 -4.39
CA LEU A 14 -7.58 4.09 -4.79
C LEU A 14 -6.83 3.45 -3.61
N GLY A 15 -7.06 2.16 -3.40
CA GLY A 15 -6.44 1.36 -2.35
C GLY A 15 -7.19 1.41 -1.02
N GLY A 16 -6.47 1.21 0.09
CA GLY A 16 -7.03 1.00 1.44
C GLY A 16 -7.68 2.20 2.12
N TRP A 17 -8.62 2.87 1.46
CA TRP A 17 -9.47 3.92 2.03
C TRP A 17 -10.77 3.34 2.62
N ILE A 18 -11.25 3.95 3.71
CA ILE A 18 -12.43 3.50 4.45
C ILE A 18 -13.31 4.71 4.74
N GLU A 19 -14.59 4.61 4.42
CA GLU A 19 -15.58 5.61 4.83
C GLU A 19 -15.93 5.45 6.30
N ASP A 20 -15.70 6.51 7.08
CA ASP A 20 -16.25 6.66 8.42
C ASP A 20 -17.56 7.44 8.30
N LEU A 21 -18.63 6.71 7.97
CA LEU A 21 -19.96 7.25 7.71
C LEU A 21 -20.51 8.14 8.85
N PRO A 22 -20.40 7.76 10.14
CA PRO A 22 -20.82 8.62 11.25
C PRO A 22 -20.18 10.01 11.23
N SER A 23 -18.89 10.08 10.90
CA SER A 23 -18.10 11.32 10.92
C SER A 23 -18.02 12.02 9.57
N LYS A 24 -18.53 11.40 8.48
CA LYS A 24 -18.45 11.88 7.09
C LYS A 24 -17.02 12.21 6.65
N GLN A 25 -16.07 11.38 7.08
CA GLN A 25 -14.66 11.49 6.73
C GLN A 25 -14.20 10.19 6.08
N ILE A 26 -13.04 10.24 5.41
CA ILE A 26 -12.41 9.05 4.86
C ILE A 26 -11.06 8.85 5.53
N ILE A 27 -10.77 7.62 5.91
CA ILE A 27 -9.57 7.25 6.66
C ILE A 27 -8.75 6.19 5.92
N SER A 28 -7.46 6.12 6.23
CA SER A 28 -6.61 5.03 5.80
C SER A 28 -5.58 4.65 6.86
N THR A 29 -5.30 3.36 6.96
CA THR A 29 -4.25 2.78 7.81
C THR A 29 -3.00 2.38 7.02
N ASN A 30 -3.06 2.42 5.68
CA ASN A 30 -2.01 1.92 4.80
C ASN A 30 -1.21 3.07 4.17
N LEU A 31 0.08 2.81 3.99
CA LEU A 31 0.96 3.67 3.19
C LEU A 31 0.74 3.29 1.71
N GLY A 32 0.85 4.27 0.82
CA GLY A 32 0.63 4.06 -0.61
C GLY A 32 -0.82 4.14 -1.09
N ALA A 33 -1.80 4.39 -0.20
CA ALA A 33 -3.17 4.66 -0.61
C ALA A 33 -3.24 6.01 -1.36
N GLU A 34 -3.94 6.04 -2.49
CA GLU A 34 -3.92 7.19 -3.41
C GLU A 34 -5.27 7.89 -3.51
N ILE A 35 -5.21 9.19 -3.80
CA ILE A 35 -6.34 10.03 -4.21
C ILE A 35 -6.03 10.57 -5.61
N TYR A 36 -6.94 10.36 -6.55
CA TYR A 36 -6.88 10.85 -7.92
C TYR A 36 -7.97 11.89 -8.15
N LEU A 37 -7.57 13.08 -8.54
CA LEU A 37 -8.49 14.18 -8.84
C LEU A 37 -8.16 14.77 -10.19
N LYS A 38 -9.19 15.09 -10.97
CA LYS A 38 -9.05 15.95 -12.15
C LYS A 38 -9.74 17.26 -11.88
N SER A 39 -9.01 18.34 -12.04
CA SER A 39 -9.51 19.70 -11.87
C SER A 39 -9.75 20.38 -13.22
N HIS A 40 -10.73 21.29 -13.28
CA HIS A 40 -11.01 22.14 -14.43
C HIS A 40 -11.35 23.55 -13.94
N ARG A 41 -10.64 24.57 -14.47
CA ARG A 41 -10.77 25.98 -14.04
C ARG A 41 -10.67 26.15 -12.52
N CYS A 42 -9.79 25.36 -11.91
CA CYS A 42 -9.52 25.38 -10.48
C CYS A 42 -8.18 26.06 -10.27
N SER A 43 -8.15 27.10 -9.45
CA SER A 43 -6.90 27.75 -9.03
C SER A 43 -6.39 27.23 -7.69
N LYS A 44 -7.27 26.57 -6.91
CA LYS A 44 -6.96 26.23 -5.53
C LYS A 44 -7.73 25.02 -5.03
N LEU A 45 -7.00 24.09 -4.43
CA LEU A 45 -7.51 23.00 -3.61
C LEU A 45 -7.06 23.17 -2.16
N LEU A 46 -7.98 23.02 -1.22
CA LEU A 46 -7.72 23.07 0.21
C LEU A 46 -8.24 21.80 0.88
N PHE A 47 -7.32 20.95 1.31
CA PHE A 47 -7.58 19.69 1.99
C PHE A 47 -7.61 19.93 3.49
N ASN A 48 -8.71 19.55 4.16
CA ASN A 48 -8.80 19.46 5.61
C ASN A 48 -8.32 18.07 6.04
N TRP A 49 -7.06 17.98 6.42
CA TRP A 49 -6.35 16.75 6.71
C TRP A 49 -5.61 16.88 8.05
N PRO A 50 -6.34 16.80 9.17
CA PRO A 50 -5.71 16.87 10.49
C PRO A 50 -4.75 15.72 10.70
N SER A 51 -3.62 16.04 11.34
CA SER A 51 -2.67 15.02 11.77
C SER A 51 -3.26 14.24 12.94
N HIS A 52 -3.44 12.93 12.77
CA HIS A 52 -3.92 12.03 13.82
C HIS A 52 -2.81 11.05 14.20
N VAL A 53 -1.80 11.57 14.91
CA VAL A 53 -0.60 10.85 15.35
C VAL A 53 -0.39 11.05 16.84
N LEU A 54 0.15 10.04 17.52
CA LEU A 54 0.53 10.10 18.95
C LEU A 54 1.97 10.63 19.12
N GLY A 55 2.79 10.48 18.07
CA GLY A 55 4.18 10.92 18.04
C GLY A 55 4.35 12.43 17.85
N LYS A 56 5.60 12.90 18.05
CA LYS A 56 5.98 14.30 17.81
C LYS A 56 6.17 14.64 16.32
N GLN A 57 6.35 13.63 15.47
CA GLN A 57 6.53 13.84 14.04
C GLN A 57 5.16 13.77 13.36
N PRO A 58 4.79 14.79 12.56
CA PRO A 58 3.55 14.79 11.81
C PRO A 58 3.56 13.74 10.71
N SER A 59 2.36 13.31 10.32
CA SER A 59 2.19 12.45 9.16
C SER A 59 2.57 13.19 7.88
N ARG A 60 2.79 12.42 6.81
CA ARG A 60 3.24 12.93 5.53
C ARG A 60 2.46 12.30 4.39
N ILE A 61 2.30 13.07 3.33
CA ILE A 61 1.76 12.64 2.05
C ILE A 61 2.78 12.91 0.94
N LEU A 62 2.62 12.24 -0.18
CA LEU A 62 3.25 12.60 -1.43
C LEU A 62 2.19 13.21 -2.36
N PHE A 63 2.56 14.18 -3.19
CA PHE A 63 1.66 14.65 -4.25
C PHE A 63 2.39 14.82 -5.57
N SER A 64 1.67 14.63 -6.67
CA SER A 64 2.12 14.81 -8.05
C SER A 64 1.03 15.54 -8.84
N ILE A 65 1.46 16.45 -9.71
CA ILE A 65 0.59 17.20 -10.63
C ILE A 65 1.05 16.89 -12.06
N ASP A 66 0.11 16.52 -12.92
CA ASP A 66 0.30 16.26 -14.36
C ASP A 66 1.41 15.25 -14.68
N GLY A 67 1.55 14.22 -13.83
CA GLY A 67 2.57 13.19 -14.00
C GLY A 67 3.99 13.62 -13.61
N GLY A 68 4.14 14.78 -12.98
CA GLY A 68 5.39 15.22 -12.37
C GLY A 68 5.87 14.28 -11.25
N PRO A 69 7.11 14.45 -10.77
CA PRO A 69 7.62 13.64 -9.66
C PRO A 69 6.79 13.84 -8.38
N PHE A 70 6.66 12.78 -7.59
CA PHE A 70 6.05 12.87 -6.26
C PHE A 70 6.90 13.71 -5.31
N ILE A 71 6.29 14.76 -4.75
CA ILE A 71 6.86 15.67 -3.76
C ILE A 71 6.32 15.29 -2.38
N SER A 72 7.22 15.19 -1.39
CA SER A 72 6.84 14.88 -0.01
C SER A 72 6.41 16.14 0.74
N GLN A 73 5.21 16.10 1.30
CA GLN A 73 4.62 17.17 2.11
C GLN A 73 4.35 16.68 3.52
N SER A 74 4.74 17.49 4.50
CA SER A 74 4.43 17.29 5.91
C SER A 74 3.04 17.85 6.24
N LEU A 75 2.24 17.11 7.01
CA LEU A 75 0.93 17.54 7.51
C LEU A 75 1.09 18.20 8.89
N ASP A 76 1.80 19.33 8.91
CA ASP A 76 2.12 20.08 10.14
C ASP A 76 0.97 20.97 10.62
N SER A 77 -0.07 21.09 9.80
CA SER A 77 -1.29 21.84 10.09
C SER A 77 -2.50 21.01 9.64
N ASP A 78 -3.69 21.37 10.13
CA ASP A 78 -4.93 20.70 9.72
C ASP A 78 -5.27 20.90 8.24
N TYR A 79 -4.57 21.81 7.55
CA TYR A 79 -4.83 22.11 6.15
C TYR A 79 -3.60 21.91 5.27
N PHE A 80 -3.83 21.30 4.12
CA PHE A 80 -2.88 21.22 3.02
C PHE A 80 -3.48 21.94 1.81
N GLN A 81 -2.71 22.85 1.20
CA GLN A 81 -3.17 23.64 0.05
C GLN A 81 -2.34 23.31 -1.18
N LEU A 82 -3.02 23.18 -2.32
CA LEU A 82 -2.41 23.15 -3.65
C LEU A 82 -2.93 24.33 -4.45
N ASP A 83 -1.99 25.13 -4.97
CA ASP A 83 -2.27 26.19 -5.93
C ASP A 83 -2.07 25.63 -7.34
N LEU A 84 -3.02 25.92 -8.22
CA LEU A 84 -3.13 25.38 -9.58
C LEU A 84 -3.25 26.52 -10.60
N ASP A 85 -2.89 26.26 -11.85
CA ASP A 85 -3.16 27.20 -12.95
C ASP A 85 -4.60 27.00 -13.45
N ALA A 86 -5.50 27.91 -13.10
CA ALA A 86 -6.90 27.84 -13.54
C ALA A 86 -7.09 27.93 -15.06
N ALA A 87 -6.06 28.27 -15.84
CA ALA A 87 -6.12 28.21 -17.30
C ALA A 87 -6.03 26.77 -17.85
N CYS A 88 -5.58 25.81 -17.03
CA CYS A 88 -5.34 24.44 -17.42
C CYS A 88 -6.22 23.44 -16.65
N ASP A 89 -6.42 22.26 -17.25
CA ASP A 89 -6.89 21.09 -16.51
C ASP A 89 -5.69 20.42 -15.85
N HIS A 90 -5.82 20.00 -14.60
CA HIS A 90 -4.76 19.28 -13.90
C HIS A 90 -5.21 17.90 -13.45
N LEU A 91 -4.35 16.91 -13.61
CA LEU A 91 -4.44 15.62 -12.93
C LEU A 91 -3.60 15.69 -11.65
N ILE A 92 -4.24 15.52 -10.49
CA ILE A 92 -3.61 15.51 -9.19
C ILE A 92 -3.63 14.10 -8.63
N ARG A 93 -2.46 13.60 -8.21
CA ARG A 93 -2.30 12.38 -7.41
C ARG A 93 -1.80 12.74 -6.03
N ILE A 94 -2.44 12.24 -4.99
CA ILE A 94 -1.96 12.34 -3.60
C ILE A 94 -1.82 10.93 -3.05
N MET A 95 -0.71 10.61 -2.39
CA MET A 95 -0.43 9.29 -1.85
C MET A 95 -0.10 9.39 -0.36
N THR A 96 -0.62 8.49 0.46
CA THR A 96 -0.22 8.39 1.88
C THR A 96 1.24 7.97 1.99
N GLN A 97 2.09 8.76 2.66
CA GLN A 97 3.52 8.49 2.73
C GLN A 97 3.92 7.82 4.05
N ALA A 98 3.58 8.46 5.16
CA ALA A 98 4.03 8.07 6.49
C ALA A 98 3.07 8.59 7.55
N ILE A 99 2.69 7.72 8.49
CA ILE A 99 1.99 8.16 9.71
C ILE A 99 3.03 8.60 10.75
N THR A 100 4.04 7.75 10.97
CA THR A 100 5.19 8.00 11.86
C THR A 100 6.40 7.19 11.37
N PHE A 101 7.61 7.57 11.79
CA PHE A 101 8.86 6.91 11.38
C PHE A 101 9.08 5.52 12.00
N VAL A 102 8.75 5.37 13.29
CA VAL A 102 9.20 4.21 14.09
C VAL A 102 8.24 3.05 13.92
N ARG A 103 7.00 3.26 14.37
CA ARG A 103 5.89 2.30 14.34
C ARG A 103 4.60 3.06 14.53
N ALA A 104 3.70 2.95 13.55
CA ALA A 104 2.35 3.49 13.67
C ALA A 104 1.47 2.51 14.44
N GLU A 105 0.66 3.02 15.36
CA GLU A 105 -0.43 2.28 15.99
C GLU A 105 -1.69 2.29 15.09
N SER A 106 -1.52 1.97 13.79
CA SER A 106 -2.60 2.03 12.80
C SER A 106 -3.58 0.88 12.92
N TRP A 107 -3.13 -0.29 13.39
CA TRP A 107 -4.01 -1.43 13.62
C TRP A 107 -5.08 -1.15 14.69
N SER A 108 -4.76 -0.37 15.73
CA SER A 108 -5.72 0.01 16.76
C SER A 108 -6.52 1.27 16.40
N LEU A 109 -6.30 1.83 15.20
CA LEU A 109 -6.79 3.15 14.76
C LEU A 109 -6.32 4.33 15.63
N ALA A 110 -5.32 4.13 16.49
CA ALA A 110 -4.78 5.20 17.32
C ALA A 110 -3.98 6.22 16.50
N GLU A 111 -3.35 5.78 15.40
CA GLU A 111 -2.65 6.66 14.46
C GLU A 111 -3.04 6.32 13.02
N ILE A 112 -3.66 7.26 12.30
CA ILE A 112 -4.26 7.03 10.98
C ILE A 112 -4.16 8.27 10.09
N PHE A 113 -4.35 8.11 8.79
CA PHE A 113 -4.68 9.23 7.91
C PHE A 113 -6.17 9.51 7.99
N THR A 114 -6.53 10.78 8.14
CA THR A 114 -7.92 11.23 8.17
C THR A 114 -8.10 12.44 7.26
N LEU A 115 -8.90 12.30 6.22
CA LEU A 115 -9.31 13.40 5.36
C LEU A 115 -10.77 13.77 5.67
N LYS A 116 -10.97 15.01 6.11
CA LYS A 116 -12.28 15.55 6.54
C LYS A 116 -12.97 16.40 5.49
N GLY A 117 -12.24 16.90 4.49
CA GLY A 117 -12.84 17.64 3.39
C GLY A 117 -11.84 18.05 2.32
N ILE A 118 -12.33 18.29 1.11
CA ILE A 118 -11.59 18.97 0.05
C ILE A 118 -12.44 20.13 -0.43
N GLN A 119 -11.94 21.34 -0.22
CA GLN A 119 -12.54 22.57 -0.72
C GLN A 119 -11.85 22.99 -2.01
N TYR A 120 -12.64 23.44 -2.98
CA TYR A 120 -12.11 23.85 -4.28
C TYR A 120 -12.90 25.00 -4.89
N ASP A 121 -12.29 25.67 -5.86
CA ASP A 121 -12.95 26.53 -6.83
C ASP A 121 -13.05 25.82 -8.20
N GLY A 122 -13.91 26.32 -9.09
CA GLY A 122 -14.13 25.69 -10.39
C GLY A 122 -14.80 24.31 -10.27
N SER A 123 -14.23 23.31 -10.94
CA SER A 123 -14.74 21.92 -10.95
C SER A 123 -13.64 20.94 -10.55
N LEU A 124 -14.05 19.90 -9.82
CA LEU A 124 -13.18 18.81 -9.35
C LEU A 124 -13.96 17.50 -9.42
N VAL A 125 -13.36 16.48 -10.03
CA VAL A 125 -13.93 15.13 -10.14
C VAL A 125 -12.90 14.08 -9.72
N GLY A 126 -13.36 12.94 -9.23
CA GLY A 126 -12.49 11.78 -9.04
C GLY A 126 -12.00 11.24 -10.38
N ALA A 127 -10.73 10.86 -10.43
CA ALA A 127 -10.05 10.48 -11.66
C ALA A 127 -9.22 9.20 -11.52
N VAL A 128 -9.61 8.27 -10.64
CA VAL A 128 -8.99 6.94 -10.58
C VAL A 128 -9.10 6.31 -11.98
N PRO A 129 -8.01 5.84 -12.58
CA PRO A 129 -8.05 5.21 -13.89
C PRO A 129 -8.88 3.92 -13.87
N ASP A 130 -9.71 3.71 -14.90
CA ASP A 130 -10.43 2.45 -15.13
C ASP A 130 -9.45 1.39 -15.65
N ARG A 131 -8.74 0.74 -14.71
CA ARG A 131 -7.72 -0.28 -14.94
C ARG A 131 -7.94 -1.41 -13.95
N ALA A 132 -7.52 -2.62 -14.32
CA ALA A 132 -7.48 -3.71 -13.37
C ALA A 132 -6.44 -3.44 -12.25
N GLU A 133 -6.62 -4.07 -11.11
CA GLU A 133 -5.80 -3.90 -9.91
C GLU A 133 -4.78 -5.02 -9.75
N LEU A 134 -3.61 -4.67 -9.24
CA LEU A 134 -2.71 -5.60 -8.56
C LEU A 134 -2.83 -5.34 -7.05
N VAL A 135 -3.27 -6.36 -6.32
CA VAL A 135 -3.36 -6.32 -4.87
C VAL A 135 -2.07 -6.87 -4.27
N PHE A 136 -1.30 -6.04 -3.58
CA PHE A 136 -0.07 -6.43 -2.90
C PHE A 136 -0.32 -6.65 -1.42
N ILE A 137 0.00 -7.84 -0.95
CA ILE A 137 -0.13 -8.25 0.45
C ILE A 137 1.27 -8.39 1.03
N GLY A 138 1.61 -7.59 2.04
CA GLY A 138 3.00 -7.52 2.49
C GLY A 138 3.25 -6.85 3.84
N ASP A 139 4.52 -6.55 4.06
CA ASP A 139 5.02 -5.95 5.30
C ASP A 139 5.59 -4.53 5.06
N SER A 140 6.61 -4.15 5.80
CA SER A 140 7.27 -2.85 5.68
C SER A 140 7.92 -2.64 4.31
N ILE A 141 8.28 -3.71 3.59
CA ILE A 141 8.88 -3.62 2.25
C ILE A 141 7.83 -3.15 1.23
N ILE A 142 6.63 -3.74 1.20
CA ILE A 142 5.52 -3.30 0.32
C ILE A 142 5.06 -1.88 0.67
N ASN A 143 5.05 -1.54 1.96
CA ASN A 143 4.74 -0.16 2.40
C ASN A 143 5.81 0.88 2.00
N GLY A 144 6.93 0.47 1.39
CA GLY A 144 8.04 1.37 1.05
C GLY A 144 8.64 2.03 2.28
N GLN A 145 8.75 1.30 3.40
CA GLN A 145 9.27 1.89 4.63
C GLN A 145 10.79 2.02 4.62
N LYS A 146 11.31 3.15 5.12
CA LYS A 146 12.75 3.40 5.33
C LYS A 146 13.58 3.24 4.05
N THR A 147 13.00 3.63 2.92
CA THR A 147 13.61 3.54 1.59
C THR A 147 14.76 4.54 1.38
N LEU A 148 14.75 5.67 2.08
CA LEU A 148 15.85 6.64 2.05
C LEU A 148 16.89 6.33 3.14
N ALA A 149 18.11 6.01 2.72
CA ALA A 149 19.21 5.71 3.64
C ALA A 149 19.63 6.95 4.45
N GLY A 150 19.90 6.76 5.75
CA GLY A 150 20.36 7.83 6.64
C GLY A 150 19.30 8.84 7.08
N VAL A 151 18.07 8.73 6.58
CA VAL A 151 16.94 9.60 6.98
C VAL A 151 16.18 8.93 8.13
N VAL A 152 15.92 9.68 9.20
CA VAL A 152 15.36 9.17 10.47
C VAL A 152 14.03 9.83 10.86
N ASP A 153 13.26 10.25 9.86
CA ASP A 153 11.92 10.80 10.01
C ASP A 153 10.96 10.17 8.99
N GLY A 154 9.68 10.54 9.06
CA GLY A 154 8.65 10.00 8.16
C GLY A 154 8.94 10.18 6.66
N SER A 155 9.80 11.13 6.26
CA SER A 155 10.16 11.32 4.84
C SER A 155 11.00 10.17 4.28
N ALA A 156 11.59 9.33 5.16
CA ALA A 156 12.33 8.15 4.78
C ALA A 156 11.48 7.07 4.10
N HIS A 157 10.17 7.04 4.37
CA HIS A 157 9.24 6.12 3.71
C HIS A 157 8.88 6.65 2.31
N ARG A 158 9.01 5.81 1.28
CA ARG A 158 8.77 6.15 -0.13
C ARG A 158 7.93 5.08 -0.83
N PRO A 159 6.62 5.02 -0.56
CA PRO A 159 5.72 4.11 -1.27
C PRO A 159 5.68 4.37 -2.79
N ASP A 160 5.97 5.59 -3.25
CA ASP A 160 6.12 5.92 -4.68
C ASP A 160 7.40 5.37 -5.33
N LYS A 161 8.29 4.79 -4.53
CA LYS A 161 9.54 4.15 -4.97
C LYS A 161 9.57 2.66 -4.63
N SER A 162 8.51 2.12 -4.05
CA SER A 162 8.46 0.71 -3.70
C SER A 162 8.29 -0.17 -4.96
N TRP A 163 8.73 -1.41 -4.89
CA TRP A 163 8.86 -2.25 -6.08
C TRP A 163 7.49 -2.62 -6.65
N ASP A 164 6.50 -2.78 -5.78
CA ASP A 164 5.10 -2.98 -6.10
C ASP A 164 4.51 -1.79 -6.87
N PHE A 165 4.80 -0.56 -6.44
CA PHE A 165 4.41 0.65 -7.15
C PHE A 165 5.03 0.72 -8.55
N LEU A 166 6.34 0.50 -8.63
CA LEU A 166 7.07 0.57 -9.89
C LEU A 166 6.56 -0.45 -10.91
N ILE A 167 6.21 -1.66 -10.45
CA ILE A 167 5.61 -2.70 -11.29
C ILE A 167 4.20 -2.30 -11.74
N SER A 168 3.34 -1.85 -10.82
CA SER A 168 1.98 -1.39 -11.15
C SER A 168 1.99 -0.26 -12.19
N GLU A 169 2.82 0.76 -12.02
CA GLU A 169 2.95 1.86 -12.98
C GLU A 169 3.42 1.36 -14.35
N LYS A 170 4.39 0.43 -14.37
CA LYS A 170 4.94 -0.13 -15.61
C LYS A 170 3.92 -0.98 -16.37
N LEU A 171 3.09 -1.73 -15.66
CA LEU A 171 2.01 -2.56 -16.21
C LEU A 171 0.74 -1.77 -16.52
N GLN A 172 0.67 -0.49 -16.12
CA GLN A 172 -0.55 0.30 -16.15
C GLN A 172 -1.72 -0.41 -15.45
N LEU A 173 -1.44 -0.94 -14.25
CA LEU A 173 -2.44 -1.53 -13.36
C LEU A 173 -2.53 -0.67 -12.09
N ASN A 174 -3.71 -0.60 -11.51
CA ASN A 174 -3.92 0.10 -10.25
C ASN A 174 -3.21 -0.65 -9.11
N ASN A 175 -2.53 0.08 -8.23
CA ASN A 175 -1.77 -0.48 -7.10
C ASN A 175 -2.64 -0.44 -5.84
N ASP A 176 -3.13 -1.59 -5.37
CA ASP A 176 -3.78 -1.71 -4.06
C ASP A 176 -2.85 -2.42 -3.08
N ARG A 177 -2.69 -1.87 -1.88
CA ARG A 177 -1.79 -2.40 -0.85
C ARG A 177 -2.57 -2.82 0.37
N ILE A 178 -2.26 -4.02 0.85
CA ILE A 178 -2.68 -4.57 2.14
C ILE A 178 -1.42 -4.94 2.90
N ALA A 179 -0.82 -3.97 3.61
CA ALA A 179 0.48 -4.19 4.24
C ALA A 179 0.65 -3.54 5.61
N TYR A 180 1.26 -4.28 6.52
CA TYR A 180 1.54 -3.82 7.89
C TYR A 180 3.02 -4.02 8.24
N GLY A 181 3.72 -2.94 8.59
CA GLY A 181 5.15 -2.98 8.91
C GLY A 181 5.46 -3.93 10.06
N GLY A 182 6.46 -4.80 9.89
CA GLY A 182 6.90 -5.77 10.89
C GLY A 182 5.97 -6.96 11.12
N SER A 183 4.79 -6.96 10.51
CA SER A 183 3.85 -8.08 10.56
C SER A 183 4.32 -9.27 9.72
N GLY A 184 3.68 -10.41 9.92
CA GLY A 184 4.02 -11.65 9.25
C GLY A 184 2.87 -12.66 9.28
N LEU A 185 3.20 -13.91 8.97
CA LEU A 185 2.22 -15.00 8.92
C LEU A 185 1.87 -15.56 10.29
N THR A 186 2.78 -15.42 11.25
CA THR A 186 2.71 -16.07 12.56
C THR A 186 2.59 -15.04 13.68
N GLN A 187 2.14 -15.50 14.86
CA GLN A 187 2.14 -14.68 16.06
C GLN A 187 3.56 -14.37 16.59
N ARG A 188 4.58 -15.03 16.05
CA ARG A 188 6.00 -14.78 16.36
C ARG A 188 6.66 -13.82 15.36
N ALA A 189 5.89 -13.24 14.45
CA ALA A 189 6.34 -12.13 13.65
C ALA A 189 6.84 -10.99 14.56
N LYS A 190 7.81 -10.22 14.08
CA LYS A 190 8.42 -9.11 14.83
C LYS A 190 7.40 -8.15 15.45
N ILE A 191 6.29 -7.89 14.74
CA ILE A 191 5.15 -7.15 15.25
C ILE A 191 3.90 -8.01 15.05
N CYS A 192 3.21 -8.31 16.14
CA CYS A 192 1.90 -8.94 16.15
C CYS A 192 1.15 -8.42 17.39
N PRO A 193 -0.15 -8.11 17.29
CA PRO A 193 -0.99 -8.10 16.07
C PRO A 193 -0.66 -6.95 15.10
N PRO A 194 -1.12 -6.99 13.84
CA PRO A 194 -1.88 -8.08 13.18
C PRO A 194 -0.99 -9.18 12.56
N THR A 195 -1.56 -10.35 12.34
CA THR A 195 -1.04 -11.37 11.40
C THR A 195 -1.62 -11.16 10.00
N ALA A 196 -1.05 -11.84 9.00
CA ALA A 196 -1.54 -11.79 7.62
C ALA A 196 -3.02 -12.11 7.46
N ILE A 197 -3.51 -13.12 8.18
CA ILE A 197 -4.93 -13.51 8.14
C ILE A 197 -5.81 -12.39 8.69
N ASP A 198 -5.34 -11.68 9.73
CA ASP A 198 -6.10 -10.59 10.31
C ASP A 198 -6.25 -9.46 9.28
N PHE A 199 -5.16 -9.00 8.66
CA PHE A 199 -5.23 -7.80 7.81
C PHE A 199 -5.77 -8.03 6.40
N ILE A 200 -5.87 -9.28 5.92
CA ILE A 200 -6.64 -9.57 4.69
C ILE A 200 -8.14 -9.44 4.91
N TRP A 201 -8.64 -9.74 6.11
CA TRP A 201 -10.07 -9.68 6.43
C TRP A 201 -10.50 -8.39 7.12
N TYR A 202 -9.57 -7.72 7.79
CA TYR A 202 -9.82 -6.51 8.56
C TYR A 202 -8.88 -5.39 8.13
N ALA A 203 -9.43 -4.18 8.01
CA ALA A 203 -8.65 -2.99 7.72
C ALA A 203 -8.00 -2.39 8.97
N ALA A 204 -8.55 -2.69 10.15
CA ALA A 204 -7.99 -2.42 11.48
C ALA A 204 -8.68 -3.34 12.52
N LEU A 205 -8.26 -3.26 13.78
CA LEU A 205 -8.88 -3.99 14.89
C LEU A 205 -10.39 -3.73 14.92
N ASN A 206 -11.18 -4.80 14.80
CA ASN A 206 -12.65 -4.76 14.76
C ASN A 206 -13.26 -3.95 13.60
N LEU A 207 -12.47 -3.59 12.58
CA LEU A 207 -12.93 -2.90 11.38
C LEU A 207 -12.77 -3.82 10.17
N PRO A 208 -13.85 -4.47 9.70
CA PRO A 208 -13.78 -5.35 8.54
C PRO A 208 -13.25 -4.62 7.31
N ARG A 209 -12.42 -5.30 6.50
CA ARG A 209 -11.97 -4.78 5.22
C ARG A 209 -13.12 -4.91 4.21
N PRO A 210 -13.56 -3.81 3.58
CA PRO A 210 -14.55 -3.87 2.51
C PRO A 210 -14.13 -4.85 1.42
N ILE A 211 -15.11 -5.45 0.76
CA ILE A 211 -14.90 -6.25 -0.45
C ILE A 211 -15.56 -5.48 -1.58
N ASP A 212 -14.76 -4.96 -2.50
CA ASP A 212 -15.27 -4.41 -3.73
C ASP A 212 -15.49 -5.56 -4.72
N HIS A 213 -16.77 -5.90 -4.93
CA HIS A 213 -17.17 -6.95 -5.87
C HIS A 213 -17.12 -6.49 -7.34
N GLN A 214 -16.91 -5.19 -7.60
CA GLN A 214 -16.81 -4.62 -8.94
C GLN A 214 -15.35 -4.45 -9.39
N ALA A 215 -14.40 -4.44 -8.44
CA ALA A 215 -12.97 -4.34 -8.73
C ALA A 215 -12.49 -5.51 -9.61
N LYS A 216 -11.86 -5.16 -10.74
CA LYS A 216 -11.20 -6.13 -11.62
C LYS A 216 -9.80 -6.40 -11.10
N ILE A 217 -9.61 -7.46 -10.34
CA ILE A 217 -8.29 -7.81 -9.77
C ILE A 217 -7.54 -8.73 -10.74
N ALA A 218 -6.46 -8.22 -11.34
CA ALA A 218 -5.62 -8.99 -12.26
C ALA A 218 -4.84 -10.10 -11.53
N ALA A 219 -4.27 -9.77 -10.37
CA ALA A 219 -3.62 -10.73 -9.48
C ALA A 219 -3.48 -10.19 -8.06
N VAL A 220 -3.26 -11.12 -7.14
CA VAL A 220 -2.87 -10.87 -5.76
C VAL A 220 -1.43 -11.33 -5.58
N ILE A 221 -0.54 -10.42 -5.19
CA ILE A 221 0.88 -10.67 -5.03
C ILE A 221 1.21 -10.63 -3.54
N VAL A 222 1.77 -11.72 -3.01
CA VAL A 222 2.06 -11.88 -1.58
C VAL A 222 3.57 -11.89 -1.36
N ASN A 223 4.10 -10.95 -0.59
CA ASN A 223 5.49 -10.96 -0.12
C ASN A 223 5.54 -10.77 1.39
N LEU A 224 5.55 -11.89 2.10
CA LEU A 224 5.50 -11.97 3.56
C LEU A 224 6.35 -13.14 4.06
N GLY A 225 6.84 -13.06 5.30
CA GLY A 225 7.72 -14.06 5.91
C GLY A 225 9.04 -13.49 6.42
N SER A 226 9.38 -12.27 6.01
CA SER A 226 10.61 -11.58 6.43
C SER A 226 10.69 -11.44 7.94
N ASN A 227 9.55 -11.21 8.61
CA ASN A 227 9.49 -10.94 10.04
C ASN A 227 9.26 -12.20 10.90
N ASP A 228 9.07 -13.37 10.30
CA ASP A 228 8.67 -14.60 10.98
C ASP A 228 9.85 -15.44 11.51
N ALA A 229 11.07 -14.91 11.51
CA ALA A 229 12.30 -15.68 11.82
C ALA A 229 12.29 -16.39 13.18
N ALA A 230 11.48 -15.93 14.14
CA ALA A 230 11.34 -16.53 15.46
C ALA A 230 10.34 -17.71 15.50
N ALA A 231 9.64 -18.00 14.41
CA ALA A 231 8.73 -19.13 14.27
C ALA A 231 9.48 -20.44 14.00
N SER A 232 8.89 -21.54 14.47
CA SER A 232 9.28 -22.87 14.00
C SER A 232 8.78 -23.12 12.58
N GLU A 233 9.44 -24.05 11.88
CA GLU A 233 9.00 -24.48 10.53
C GLU A 233 7.54 -24.97 10.55
N GLN A 234 7.13 -25.67 11.60
CA GLN A 234 5.78 -26.20 11.75
C GLN A 234 4.74 -25.09 11.92
N GLU A 235 5.00 -24.11 12.80
CA GLU A 235 4.13 -22.94 12.99
C GLU A 235 3.99 -22.16 11.67
N PHE A 236 5.11 -21.89 10.99
CA PHE A 236 5.10 -21.17 9.70
C PHE A 236 4.36 -21.96 8.62
N THR A 237 4.61 -23.26 8.50
CA THR A 237 3.90 -24.16 7.56
C THR A 237 2.40 -24.12 7.77
N PHE A 238 1.95 -24.17 9.03
CA PHE A 238 0.54 -24.11 9.36
C PHE A 238 -0.06 -22.76 8.96
N SER A 239 0.55 -21.64 9.38
CA SER A 239 0.08 -20.30 9.03
C SER A 239 0.05 -20.06 7.51
N LEU A 240 1.07 -20.52 6.76
CA LEU A 240 1.13 -20.38 5.31
C LEU A 240 -0.01 -21.14 4.62
N LYS A 241 -0.31 -22.36 5.05
CA LYS A 241 -1.44 -23.15 4.53
C LYS A 241 -2.78 -22.47 4.81
N VAL A 242 -2.95 -21.90 6.01
CA VAL A 242 -4.17 -21.15 6.34
C VAL A 242 -4.29 -19.90 5.49
N LEU A 243 -3.21 -19.11 5.35
CA LEU A 243 -3.20 -17.93 4.48
C LEU A 243 -3.57 -18.28 3.04
N LEU A 244 -2.95 -19.31 2.45
CA LEU A 244 -3.27 -19.77 1.09
C LEU A 244 -4.77 -20.10 0.93
N ARG A 245 -5.36 -20.80 1.90
CA ARG A 245 -6.80 -21.10 1.89
C ARG A 245 -7.64 -19.83 1.95
N GLU A 246 -7.33 -18.91 2.86
CA GLU A 246 -8.10 -17.67 3.02
C GLU A 246 -7.97 -16.74 1.81
N LEU A 247 -6.80 -16.67 1.18
CA LEU A 247 -6.61 -15.93 -0.08
C LEU A 247 -7.41 -16.56 -1.21
N THR A 248 -7.40 -17.89 -1.34
CA THR A 248 -8.20 -18.60 -2.35
C THR A 248 -9.69 -18.33 -2.17
N LYS A 249 -10.16 -18.20 -0.92
CA LYS A 249 -11.54 -17.84 -0.60
C LYS A 249 -11.86 -16.38 -0.90
N ARG A 250 -11.00 -15.45 -0.47
CA ARG A 250 -11.24 -14.00 -0.60
C ARG A 250 -11.11 -13.52 -2.04
N PHE A 251 -10.08 -13.97 -2.74
CA PHE A 251 -9.73 -13.56 -4.10
C PHE A 251 -10.01 -14.70 -5.07
N HIS A 252 -11.25 -15.18 -5.07
CA HIS A 252 -11.57 -16.46 -5.68
C HIS A 252 -11.54 -16.50 -7.21
N ASP A 253 -11.49 -15.33 -7.86
CA ASP A 253 -11.44 -15.18 -9.31
C ASP A 253 -10.08 -14.67 -9.81
N SER A 254 -9.13 -14.45 -8.91
CA SER A 254 -7.83 -13.86 -9.23
C SER A 254 -6.69 -14.87 -9.12
N LYS A 255 -5.63 -14.65 -9.90
CA LYS A 255 -4.36 -15.33 -9.72
C LYS A 255 -3.73 -14.90 -8.40
N ILE A 256 -3.09 -15.85 -7.71
CA ILE A 256 -2.38 -15.61 -6.46
C ILE A 256 -0.90 -15.95 -6.69
N ILE A 257 -0.04 -14.94 -6.61
CA ILE A 257 1.39 -15.05 -6.84
C ILE A 257 2.10 -14.84 -5.51
N PHE A 258 2.74 -15.89 -5.00
CA PHE A 258 3.63 -15.76 -3.85
C PHE A 258 5.03 -15.41 -4.33
N VAL A 259 5.63 -14.39 -3.73
CA VAL A 259 7.05 -14.05 -3.90
C VAL A 259 7.75 -14.41 -2.61
N GLU A 260 8.74 -15.30 -2.68
CA GLU A 260 9.54 -15.68 -1.50
C GLU A 260 10.14 -14.44 -0.81
N PRO A 261 10.23 -14.41 0.52
CA PRO A 261 10.87 -13.31 1.25
C PRO A 261 12.27 -13.01 0.72
N PHE A 262 12.62 -11.73 0.58
CA PHE A 262 13.94 -11.31 0.08
C PHE A 262 15.09 -11.68 1.03
N ASN A 263 14.80 -12.01 2.29
CA ASN A 263 15.79 -12.52 3.23
C ASN A 263 15.87 -14.06 3.26
N GLY A 264 15.10 -14.76 2.42
CA GLY A 264 15.15 -16.22 2.29
C GLY A 264 14.46 -17.00 3.42
N ASN A 265 13.83 -16.32 4.39
CA ASN A 265 13.15 -16.98 5.50
C ASN A 265 12.12 -17.99 4.98
N PHE A 266 12.19 -19.21 5.52
CA PHE A 266 11.28 -20.31 5.20
C PHE A 266 11.16 -20.66 3.70
N ALA A 267 12.16 -20.35 2.86
CA ALA A 267 12.12 -20.64 1.43
C ALA A 267 11.77 -22.11 1.12
N ALA A 268 12.35 -23.06 1.87
CA ALA A 268 12.02 -24.49 1.73
C ALA A 268 10.54 -24.80 2.04
N VAL A 269 9.94 -24.11 3.00
CA VAL A 269 8.51 -24.27 3.32
C VAL A 269 7.64 -23.70 2.21
N PHE A 270 7.97 -22.52 1.67
CA PHE A 270 7.26 -21.95 0.53
C PHE A 270 7.22 -22.94 -0.65
N ARG A 271 8.38 -23.46 -1.05
CA ARG A 271 8.52 -24.43 -2.16
C ARG A 271 7.77 -25.74 -1.92
N LYS A 272 7.59 -26.12 -0.65
CA LYS A 272 6.85 -27.33 -0.25
C LYS A 272 5.33 -27.12 -0.18
N VAL A 273 4.88 -25.92 0.21
CA VAL A 273 3.48 -25.65 0.54
C VAL A 273 2.73 -25.00 -0.62
N ILE A 274 3.38 -24.07 -1.33
CA ILE A 274 2.73 -23.33 -2.42
C ILE A 274 2.71 -24.22 -3.66
N PRO A 275 1.51 -24.60 -4.15
CA PRO A 275 1.42 -25.33 -5.40
C PRO A 275 1.82 -24.40 -6.56
N ASN A 276 2.32 -24.99 -7.65
CA ASN A 276 2.60 -24.27 -8.87
C ASN A 276 1.61 -24.73 -9.95
N ASN A 277 0.53 -23.97 -10.13
CA ASN A 277 -0.54 -24.21 -11.11
C ASN A 277 -1.07 -22.89 -11.67
N ASP A 278 -2.02 -22.96 -12.60
CA ASP A 278 -2.56 -21.81 -13.35
C ASP A 278 -3.15 -20.69 -12.46
N ARG A 279 -3.54 -21.03 -11.23
CA ARG A 279 -4.17 -20.10 -10.29
C ARG A 279 -3.24 -19.62 -9.18
N VAL A 280 -2.32 -20.47 -8.74
CA VAL A 280 -1.40 -20.18 -7.64
C VAL A 280 0.02 -20.49 -8.10
N THR A 281 0.89 -19.48 -8.01
CA THR A 281 2.27 -19.56 -8.48
C THR A 281 3.22 -19.11 -7.38
N LEU A 282 4.40 -19.73 -7.34
CA LEU A 282 5.51 -19.30 -6.49
C LEU A 282 6.63 -18.73 -7.36
N ILE A 283 6.99 -17.48 -7.12
CA ILE A 283 8.24 -16.89 -7.60
C ILE A 283 9.30 -17.12 -6.52
N SER A 284 10.20 -18.05 -6.80
CA SER A 284 11.29 -18.39 -5.89
C SER A 284 12.39 -17.33 -5.87
N ASN A 285 12.92 -17.09 -4.67
CA ASN A 285 14.08 -16.25 -4.47
C ASN A 285 15.33 -17.06 -4.89
N HIS A 286 15.97 -16.61 -5.96
CA HIS A 286 17.21 -17.18 -6.50
C HIS A 286 18.44 -16.43 -5.96
N ASP A 287 18.56 -16.36 -4.63
CA ASP A 287 19.62 -15.64 -3.91
C ASP A 287 19.72 -14.15 -4.31
N TRP A 288 18.59 -13.46 -4.33
CA TRP A 288 18.54 -12.04 -4.64
C TRP A 288 19.22 -11.20 -3.55
N HIS A 289 20.18 -10.38 -3.98
CA HIS A 289 20.92 -9.46 -3.11
C HIS A 289 20.60 -8.00 -3.45
N PHE A 290 19.36 -7.60 -3.18
CA PHE A 290 18.94 -6.22 -3.38
C PHE A 290 19.54 -5.27 -2.34
N GLN A 291 19.87 -4.05 -2.77
CA GLN A 291 20.46 -3.05 -1.89
C GLN A 291 19.50 -2.60 -0.78
N ARG A 292 19.98 -2.58 0.46
CA ARG A 292 19.17 -2.25 1.65
C ARG A 292 19.63 -0.95 2.32
N THR A 293 18.73 -0.31 3.06
CA THR A 293 19.06 0.81 3.95
C THR A 293 19.40 0.35 5.36
N ASP A 294 18.86 -0.79 5.78
CA ASP A 294 19.17 -1.47 7.03
C ASP A 294 19.22 -3.01 6.82
N ALA A 295 19.07 -3.80 7.89
CA ALA A 295 19.11 -5.26 7.77
C ALA A 295 17.96 -5.85 6.93
N VAL A 296 16.84 -5.12 6.77
CA VAL A 296 15.58 -5.63 6.21
C VAL A 296 15.09 -4.79 5.04
N HIS A 297 15.03 -3.47 5.18
CA HIS A 297 14.34 -2.58 4.24
C HIS A 297 15.18 -2.29 3.00
N LEU A 298 14.53 -2.31 1.83
CA LEU A 298 15.18 -1.97 0.57
C LEU A 298 15.42 -0.46 0.48
N SER A 299 16.57 -0.09 -0.09
CA SER A 299 16.81 1.28 -0.56
C SER A 299 16.04 1.56 -1.85
N VAL A 300 16.02 2.83 -2.30
CA VAL A 300 15.46 3.19 -3.63
C VAL A 300 16.03 2.28 -4.72
N ALA A 301 17.37 2.18 -4.80
CA ALA A 301 18.03 1.31 -5.76
C ALA A 301 17.70 -0.18 -5.56
N GLY A 302 17.49 -0.61 -4.31
CA GLY A 302 17.04 -1.97 -4.01
C GLY A 302 15.64 -2.27 -4.53
N HIS A 303 14.71 -1.32 -4.38
CA HIS A 303 13.38 -1.43 -4.95
C HIS A 303 13.39 -1.43 -6.48
N GLU A 304 14.23 -0.60 -7.11
CA GLU A 304 14.42 -0.61 -8.56
C GLU A 304 15.00 -1.94 -9.06
N GLN A 305 15.97 -2.52 -8.35
CA GLN A 305 16.51 -3.85 -8.63
C GLN A 305 15.44 -4.93 -8.49
N ALA A 306 14.66 -4.90 -7.41
CA ALA A 306 13.56 -5.84 -7.18
C ALA A 306 12.50 -5.74 -8.28
N ALA A 307 12.07 -4.53 -8.64
CA ALA A 307 11.11 -4.30 -9.71
C ALA A 307 11.63 -4.82 -11.06
N LYS A 308 12.90 -4.57 -11.38
CA LYS A 308 13.53 -5.06 -12.62
C LYS A 308 13.54 -6.59 -12.71
N VAL A 309 13.77 -7.28 -11.60
CA VAL A 309 13.79 -8.75 -11.54
C VAL A 309 12.37 -9.33 -11.56
N LEU A 310 11.46 -8.76 -10.76
CA LEU A 310 10.14 -9.33 -10.53
C LEU A 310 9.13 -8.99 -11.64
N LEU A 311 9.28 -7.85 -12.32
CA LEU A 311 8.37 -7.44 -13.40
C LEU A 311 8.15 -8.54 -14.45
N PRO A 312 9.19 -9.05 -15.15
CA PRO A 312 8.98 -10.06 -16.18
C PRO A 312 8.39 -11.36 -15.60
N LEU A 313 8.76 -11.74 -14.38
CA LEU A 313 8.25 -12.94 -13.72
C LEU A 313 6.75 -12.80 -13.38
N ILE A 314 6.33 -11.62 -12.94
CA ILE A 314 4.93 -11.31 -12.67
C ILE A 314 4.14 -11.22 -13.98
N GLU A 315 4.67 -10.59 -15.03
CA GLU A 315 4.06 -10.56 -16.37
C GLU A 315 3.79 -11.98 -16.89
N ASP A 316 4.79 -12.86 -16.82
CA ASP A 316 4.64 -14.27 -17.22
C ASP A 316 3.52 -14.95 -16.42
N CYS A 317 3.47 -14.74 -15.09
CA CYS A 317 2.42 -15.28 -14.24
C CYS A 317 1.03 -14.75 -14.62
N LEU A 318 0.91 -13.48 -15.02
CA LEU A 318 -0.36 -12.87 -15.43
C LEU A 318 -0.88 -13.49 -16.73
N HIS A 319 0.01 -13.86 -17.66
CA HIS A 319 -0.34 -14.38 -18.98
C HIS A 319 -0.41 -15.92 -19.10
N ALA A 320 0.08 -16.66 -18.10
CA ALA A 320 0.05 -18.13 -18.05
C ALA A 320 -1.38 -18.71 -18.01
#